data_AF-A0A932EC32-F1
#
_entry.id   AF-A0A932EC32-F1
#
_cell.length_a   1.000
_cell.length_b   1.000
_cell.length_c   1.000
_cell.angle_alpha   90.00
_cell.angle_beta   90.00
_cell.angle_gamma   90.00
#
_symmetry.space_group_name_H-M   'P 1'
#
loop_
_entity.id
_entity.type
_entity.pdbx_description
1 polymer ?
#
loop_
_entity_poly.entity_id
_entity_poly.type
_entity_poly.pdbx_seq_one_letter_code
_entity_poly.pdbx_strand_id
1 'polypeptide(L)'
;MRGVARYFLTPVLIIIWIMTGFILGYLTGIFQVSQVAFGREQKLADEFTKLLESAKSASATPTSNPQQKPSQVKLPRTNYTGPELWAAVNEARVEHGVQALSQRDVLCTIAAIRLSNIRSLGKLDNHDGFQATYDKYKDNPNMPNNVSEFLISGYPTPNEAVEAWLDTLGHKKLITGGEYVWGCVYAQDGFGVAITGY
;
A
#
# COMPACT_ATOMS: atom_id res chain seq x y z
N MET A 1 -16.47 -58.90 -10.36
CA MET A 1 -16.91 -57.51 -10.12
C MET A 1 -16.37 -56.88 -8.81
N ARG A 2 -15.16 -57.23 -8.34
CA ARG A 2 -14.54 -56.62 -7.12
C ARG A 2 -13.39 -55.63 -7.42
N GLY A 3 -12.85 -55.64 -8.64
CA GLY A 3 -11.70 -54.81 -9.02
C GLY A 3 -12.06 -53.37 -9.41
N VAL A 4 -13.17 -53.16 -10.13
CA VAL A 4 -13.53 -51.85 -10.71
C VAL A 4 -13.93 -50.83 -9.65
N ALA A 5 -14.62 -51.25 -8.58
CA ALA A 5 -15.02 -50.34 -7.49
C ALA A 5 -13.81 -49.72 -6.75
N ARG A 6 -12.71 -50.45 -6.62
CA ARG A 6 -11.50 -49.97 -5.92
C ARG A 6 -10.77 -48.86 -6.67
N TYR A 7 -10.85 -48.83 -7.99
CA TYR A 7 -10.23 -47.80 -8.85
C TYR A 7 -10.98 -46.46 -8.84
N PHE A 8 -12.28 -46.45 -8.51
CA PHE A 8 -13.06 -45.21 -8.38
C PHE A 8 -13.11 -44.68 -6.95
N LEU A 9 -13.05 -45.55 -5.93
CA LEU A 9 -13.07 -45.15 -4.51
C LEU A 9 -11.79 -44.42 -4.08
N THR A 10 -10.63 -44.80 -4.59
CA THR A 10 -9.34 -44.18 -4.24
C THR A 10 -9.19 -42.71 -4.67
N PRO A 11 -9.47 -42.30 -5.93
CA PRO A 11 -9.37 -40.90 -6.34
C PRO A 11 -10.41 -40.00 -5.65
N VAL A 12 -11.61 -40.51 -5.36
CA VAL A 12 -12.65 -39.76 -4.64
C VAL A 12 -12.20 -39.43 -3.22
N LEU A 13 -11.55 -40.37 -2.51
CA LEU A 13 -11.01 -40.11 -1.17
C LEU A 13 -9.88 -39.08 -1.19
N ILE A 14 -9.03 -39.08 -2.22
CA ILE A 14 -7.96 -38.08 -2.38
C ILE A 14 -8.56 -36.69 -2.61
N ILE A 15 -9.58 -36.56 -3.47
CA ILE A 15 -10.25 -35.29 -3.73
C ILE A 15 -10.92 -34.77 -2.46
N ILE A 16 -11.61 -35.62 -1.69
CA ILE A 16 -12.21 -35.24 -0.41
C ILE A 16 -11.14 -34.74 0.57
N TRP A 17 -9.97 -35.40 0.62
CA TRP A 17 -8.88 -35.00 1.51
C TRP A 17 -8.31 -33.63 1.14
N ILE A 18 -8.10 -33.38 -0.16
CA ILE A 18 -7.65 -32.07 -0.68
C ILE A 18 -8.68 -30.98 -0.37
N MET A 19 -9.96 -31.24 -0.65
CA MET A 19 -11.04 -30.28 -0.40
C MET A 19 -11.19 -29.96 1.09
N THR A 20 -11.05 -30.97 1.95
CA THR A 20 -11.09 -30.76 3.41
C THR A 20 -9.94 -29.88 3.88
N GLY A 21 -8.73 -30.12 3.38
CA GLY A 21 -7.56 -29.28 3.68
C GLY A 21 -7.74 -27.84 3.21
N PHE A 22 -8.28 -27.65 1.99
CA PHE A 22 -8.57 -26.32 1.45
C PHE A 22 -9.61 -25.57 2.29
N ILE A 23 -10.73 -26.23 2.66
CA ILE A 23 -11.79 -25.61 3.46
C ILE A 23 -11.27 -25.24 4.86
N LEU A 24 -10.51 -26.12 5.51
CA LEU A 24 -9.92 -25.83 6.83
C LEU A 24 -8.94 -24.66 6.76
N GLY A 25 -8.08 -24.61 5.73
CA GLY A 25 -7.18 -23.49 5.49
C GLY A 25 -7.92 -22.17 5.24
N TYR A 26 -8.99 -22.22 4.46
CA TYR A 26 -9.82 -21.04 4.19
C TYR A 26 -10.52 -20.51 5.46
N LEU A 27 -11.14 -21.39 6.25
CA LEU A 27 -11.82 -21.02 7.50
C LEU A 27 -10.84 -20.47 8.55
N THR A 28 -9.66 -21.08 8.68
CA THR A 28 -8.61 -20.57 9.58
C THR A 28 -8.09 -19.20 9.14
N GLY A 29 -7.93 -18.97 7.84
CA GLY A 29 -7.59 -17.67 7.28
C GLY A 29 -8.63 -16.59 7.58
N ILE A 30 -9.92 -16.89 7.38
CA ILE A 30 -11.02 -15.96 7.73
C ILE A 30 -10.98 -15.62 9.22
N PHE A 31 -10.80 -16.61 10.09
CA PHE A 31 -10.76 -16.39 11.53
C PHE A 31 -9.58 -15.50 11.93
N GLN A 32 -8.39 -15.75 11.39
CA GLN A 32 -7.21 -14.91 11.64
C GLN A 32 -7.41 -13.46 11.18
N VAL A 33 -7.94 -13.26 9.97
CA VAL A 33 -8.24 -11.91 9.45
C VAL A 33 -9.27 -11.20 10.33
N SER A 34 -10.29 -11.91 10.81
CA SER A 34 -11.31 -11.32 11.68
C SER A 34 -10.74 -10.86 13.03
N GLN A 35 -9.79 -11.62 13.62
CA GLN A 35 -9.14 -11.22 14.86
C GLN A 35 -8.23 -10.01 14.68
N VAL A 36 -7.49 -9.95 13.57
CA VAL A 36 -6.63 -8.79 13.25
C VAL A 36 -7.46 -7.54 12.98
N ALA A 37 -8.56 -7.67 12.24
CA ALA A 37 -9.48 -6.57 11.97
C ALA A 37 -10.09 -6.02 13.28
N PHE A 38 -10.57 -6.91 14.15
CA PHE A 38 -11.16 -6.52 15.44
C PHE A 38 -10.15 -5.86 16.38
N GLY A 39 -8.92 -6.38 16.46
CA GLY A 39 -7.85 -5.78 17.27
C GLY A 39 -7.46 -4.38 16.79
N ARG A 40 -7.50 -4.14 15.47
CA ARG A 40 -7.23 -2.82 14.90
C ARG A 40 -8.35 -1.81 15.20
N GLU A 41 -9.60 -2.23 15.08
CA GLU A 41 -10.76 -1.38 15.44
C GLU A 41 -10.75 -1.01 16.91
N GLN A 42 -10.48 -1.97 17.81
CA GLN A 42 -10.34 -1.69 19.25
C GLN A 42 -9.21 -0.72 19.54
N LYS A 43 -8.02 -0.92 18.94
CA LYS A 43 -6.89 -0.01 19.13
C LYS A 43 -7.21 1.41 18.67
N LEU A 44 -7.93 1.56 17.55
CA LEU A 44 -8.39 2.86 17.06
C LEU A 44 -9.41 3.51 18.02
N ALA A 45 -10.36 2.72 18.53
CA ALA A 45 -11.37 3.17 19.47
C ALA A 45 -10.77 3.59 20.82
N ASP A 46 -9.80 2.84 21.33
CA ASP A 46 -9.07 3.15 22.57
C ASP A 46 -8.24 4.42 22.42
N GLU A 47 -7.54 4.57 21.29
CA GLU A 47 -6.76 5.77 20.99
C GLU A 47 -7.66 7.00 20.89
N PHE A 48 -8.82 6.87 20.22
CA PHE A 48 -9.82 7.93 20.14
C PHE A 48 -10.42 8.28 21.51
N THR A 49 -10.74 7.28 22.33
CA THR A 49 -11.29 7.48 23.68
C THR A 49 -10.28 8.17 24.59
N LYS A 50 -9.01 7.78 24.52
CA LYS A 50 -7.91 8.42 25.24
C LYS A 50 -7.75 9.89 24.86
N LEU A 51 -7.90 10.22 23.57
CA LEU A 51 -7.89 11.62 23.10
C LEU A 51 -9.09 12.41 23.64
N LEU A 52 -10.28 11.81 23.68
CA LEU A 52 -11.48 12.43 24.25
C LEU A 52 -11.36 12.67 25.76
N GLU A 53 -10.83 11.72 26.51
CA GLU A 53 -10.61 11.86 27.95
C GLU A 53 -9.55 12.91 28.28
N SER A 54 -8.46 12.94 27.50
CA SER A 54 -7.44 13.99 27.60
C SER A 54 -8.02 15.38 27.32
N ALA A 55 -8.91 15.51 26.32
CA ALA A 55 -9.62 16.76 26.03
C ALA A 55 -10.60 17.16 27.14
N LYS A 56 -11.25 16.19 27.80
CA LYS A 56 -12.22 16.42 28.87
C LYS A 56 -11.55 16.83 30.19
N SER A 57 -10.36 16.30 30.49
CA SER A 57 -9.61 16.65 31.70
C SER A 57 -9.02 18.08 31.66
N ALA A 58 -8.83 18.67 30.47
CA ALA A 58 -8.35 20.04 30.31
C ALA A 58 -9.43 21.13 30.53
N SER A 59 -10.68 20.76 30.86
CA SER A 59 -11.81 21.69 31.02
C SER A 59 -12.33 21.73 32.46
N ALA A 60 -11.47 22.10 33.42
CA ALA A 60 -11.92 22.52 34.75
C ALA A 60 -11.08 23.69 35.30
N THR A 61 -11.77 24.82 35.50
CA THR A 61 -11.45 26.01 36.33
C THR A 61 -10.88 27.25 35.60
N PRO A 62 -11.50 28.44 35.76
CA PRO A 62 -11.00 29.70 35.22
C PRO A 62 -10.03 30.36 36.23
N THR A 63 -8.77 30.52 35.83
CA THR A 63 -7.83 31.42 36.51
C THR A 63 -7.13 32.25 35.46
N SER A 64 -7.31 33.57 35.54
CA SER A 64 -6.68 34.57 34.69
C SER A 64 -5.16 34.57 34.87
N ASN A 65 -4.41 34.12 33.87
CA ASN A 65 -3.00 34.46 33.67
C ASN A 65 -2.67 34.31 32.16
N PRO A 66 -1.69 35.04 31.60
CA PRO A 66 -1.73 35.46 30.21
C PRO A 66 -1.55 34.30 29.22
N GLN A 67 -2.64 34.06 28.49
CA GLN A 67 -2.79 33.40 27.20
C GLN A 67 -1.50 32.91 26.54
N GLN A 68 -1.04 31.72 26.91
CA GLN A 68 -0.31 30.87 25.97
C GLN A 68 -1.32 30.30 24.99
N LYS A 69 -1.22 30.80 23.75
CA LYS A 69 -1.90 30.30 22.55
C LYS A 69 -1.91 28.77 22.57
N PRO A 70 -3.07 28.10 22.38
CA PRO A 70 -3.11 26.64 22.30
C PRO A 70 -2.07 26.17 21.29
N SER A 71 -1.09 25.39 21.74
CA SER A 71 -0.18 24.72 20.84
C SER A 71 -1.03 23.71 20.09
N GLN A 72 -1.45 24.08 18.87
CA GLN A 72 -2.12 23.16 17.96
C GLN A 72 -1.21 21.95 17.83
N VAL A 73 -1.70 20.76 18.22
CA VAL A 73 -1.11 19.50 17.80
C VAL A 73 -1.16 19.54 16.27
N LYS A 74 -0.03 19.93 15.69
CA LYS A 74 0.14 19.98 14.25
C LYS A 74 0.22 18.51 13.84
N LEU A 75 -0.86 17.98 13.27
CA LEU A 75 -0.81 16.71 12.54
C LEU A 75 0.47 16.75 11.68
N PRO A 76 1.30 15.69 11.72
CA PRO A 76 2.54 15.70 10.96
C PRO A 76 2.20 16.07 9.52
N ARG A 77 2.84 17.12 9.00
CA ARG A 77 2.65 17.52 7.61
C ARG A 77 3.15 16.33 6.77
N THR A 78 2.23 15.70 6.05
CA THR A 78 2.52 14.70 5.02
C THR A 78 3.25 15.40 3.88
N ASN A 79 4.55 15.63 4.02
CA ASN A 79 5.30 16.42 3.05
C ASN A 79 6.74 15.93 2.96
N TYR A 80 6.88 14.74 2.40
CA TYR A 80 8.13 14.29 1.81
C TYR A 80 8.07 14.48 0.29
N THR A 81 9.25 14.52 -0.29
CA THR A 81 9.51 14.79 -1.70
C THR A 81 9.65 13.49 -2.49
N GLY A 82 9.55 13.58 -3.83
CA GLY A 82 9.84 12.45 -4.72
C GLY A 82 11.20 11.78 -4.46
N PRO A 83 12.31 12.53 -4.33
CA PRO A 83 13.61 11.95 -4.00
C PRO A 83 13.65 11.17 -2.67
N GLU A 84 12.99 11.66 -1.63
CA GLU A 84 12.91 10.96 -0.34
C GLU A 84 12.13 9.65 -0.46
N LEU A 85 10.99 9.65 -1.18
CA LEU A 85 10.22 8.42 -1.41
C LEU A 85 10.95 7.44 -2.34
N TRP A 86 11.63 7.93 -3.37
CA TRP A 86 12.46 7.12 -4.27
C TRP A 86 13.59 6.40 -3.51
N ALA A 87 14.26 7.11 -2.61
CA ALA A 87 15.31 6.56 -1.77
C ALA A 87 14.74 5.44 -0.87
N ALA A 88 13.65 5.73 -0.14
CA ALA A 88 13.01 4.76 0.75
C ALA A 88 12.51 3.51 0.01
N VAL A 89 11.92 3.66 -1.18
CA VAL A 89 11.49 2.52 -2.01
C VAL A 89 12.68 1.64 -2.39
N ASN A 90 13.78 2.24 -2.85
CA ASN A 90 14.94 1.45 -3.29
C ASN A 90 15.71 0.82 -2.13
N GLU A 91 15.82 1.51 -1.00
CA GLU A 91 16.36 0.94 0.23
C GLU A 91 15.56 -0.29 0.65
N ALA A 92 14.24 -0.16 0.77
CA ALA A 92 13.37 -1.28 1.13
C ALA A 92 13.42 -2.42 0.11
N ARG A 93 13.55 -2.13 -1.19
CA ARG A 93 13.74 -3.17 -2.22
C ARG A 93 15.01 -3.99 -1.96
N VAL A 94 16.13 -3.32 -1.68
CA VAL A 94 17.40 -3.98 -1.37
C VAL A 94 17.31 -4.79 -0.08
N GLU A 95 16.67 -4.24 0.96
CA GLU A 95 16.44 -4.95 2.23
C GLU A 95 15.59 -6.21 2.05
N HIS A 96 14.66 -6.20 1.10
CA HIS A 96 13.82 -7.35 0.75
C HIS A 96 14.47 -8.29 -0.28
N GLY A 97 15.76 -8.11 -0.57
CA GLY A 97 16.55 -9.03 -1.40
C GLY A 97 16.30 -8.90 -2.91
N VAL A 98 15.72 -7.79 -3.37
CA VAL A 98 15.57 -7.50 -4.80
C VAL A 98 16.39 -6.28 -5.21
N GLN A 99 16.64 -6.14 -6.52
CA GLN A 99 17.47 -5.03 -7.02
C GLN A 99 16.75 -3.69 -6.87
N ALA A 100 17.51 -2.64 -6.57
CA ALA A 100 17.01 -1.27 -6.69
C ALA A 100 16.55 -0.99 -8.14
N LEU A 101 15.51 -0.17 -8.27
CA LEU A 101 14.99 0.27 -9.56
C LEU A 101 15.98 1.21 -10.24
N SER A 102 16.18 1.01 -11.53
CA SER A 102 16.87 1.97 -12.40
C SER A 102 15.86 2.90 -13.06
N GLN A 103 16.21 4.18 -13.23
CA GLN A 103 15.31 5.14 -13.85
C GLN A 103 15.20 4.95 -15.37
N ARG A 104 14.02 5.25 -15.90
CA ARG A 104 13.78 5.46 -17.34
C ARG A 104 12.92 6.69 -17.54
N ASP A 105 13.35 7.58 -18.44
CA ASP A 105 12.71 8.87 -18.69
C ASP A 105 11.22 8.75 -19.04
N VAL A 106 10.85 7.72 -19.82
CA VAL A 106 9.45 7.49 -20.20
C VAL A 106 8.58 7.12 -19.00
N LEU A 107 9.10 6.34 -18.05
CA LEU A 107 8.38 6.00 -16.81
C LEU A 107 8.29 7.21 -15.88
N CYS A 108 9.35 8.02 -15.80
CA CYS A 108 9.32 9.26 -15.05
C CYS A 108 8.33 10.27 -15.63
N THR A 109 8.20 10.33 -16.95
CA THR A 109 7.20 11.17 -17.62
C THR A 109 5.78 10.74 -17.24
N ILE A 110 5.48 9.44 -17.29
CA ILE A 110 4.19 8.90 -16.86
C ILE A 110 3.95 9.19 -15.37
N ALA A 111 4.93 8.93 -14.51
CA ALA A 111 4.82 9.14 -13.06
C ALA A 111 4.53 10.61 -12.70
N ALA A 112 5.21 11.55 -13.37
CA ALA A 112 4.98 12.98 -13.18
C ALA A 112 3.57 13.42 -13.61
N ILE A 113 3.11 12.95 -14.77
CA ILE A 113 1.75 13.24 -15.27
C ILE A 113 0.71 12.65 -14.32
N ARG A 114 0.91 11.41 -13.87
CA ARG A 114 -0.01 10.74 -12.96
C ARG A 114 -0.07 11.42 -11.60
N LEU A 115 1.06 11.84 -11.04
CA LEU A 115 1.09 12.65 -9.82
C LEU A 115 0.34 13.97 -10.01
N SER A 116 0.52 14.65 -11.14
CA SER A 116 -0.21 15.88 -11.46
C SER A 116 -1.72 15.66 -11.52
N ASN A 117 -2.17 14.55 -12.11
CA ASN A 117 -3.59 14.20 -12.23
C ASN A 117 -4.23 13.97 -10.86
N ILE A 118 -3.63 13.11 -10.02
CA ILE A 118 -4.18 12.82 -8.68
C ILE A 118 -4.15 14.05 -7.77
N ARG A 119 -3.11 14.89 -7.88
CA ARG A 119 -3.05 16.17 -7.14
C ARG A 119 -4.14 17.13 -7.58
N SER A 120 -4.43 17.21 -8.88
CA SER A 120 -5.51 18.04 -9.40
C SER A 120 -6.90 17.54 -8.95
N LEU A 121 -7.06 16.23 -8.77
CA LEU A 121 -8.27 15.62 -8.23
C LEU A 121 -8.39 15.79 -6.70
N GLY A 122 -7.27 16.01 -6.00
CA GLY A 122 -7.23 16.08 -4.53
C GLY A 122 -7.50 14.75 -3.83
N LYS A 123 -7.50 13.63 -4.58
CA LYS A 123 -7.72 12.27 -4.07
C LYS A 123 -7.14 11.23 -5.02
N LEU A 124 -6.96 10.00 -4.53
CA LEU A 124 -6.66 8.86 -5.39
C LEU A 124 -7.83 8.54 -6.32
N ASP A 125 -7.52 8.11 -7.54
CA ASP A 125 -8.48 7.84 -8.61
C ASP A 125 -8.64 6.34 -8.90
N ASN A 126 -8.21 5.47 -7.98
CA ASN A 126 -8.26 4.02 -8.16
C ASN A 126 -7.65 3.53 -9.49
N HIS A 127 -6.60 4.21 -9.96
CA HIS A 127 -5.91 3.95 -11.22
C HIS A 127 -6.68 4.29 -12.51
N ASP A 128 -7.85 4.94 -12.43
CA ASP A 128 -8.69 5.24 -13.60
C ASP A 128 -7.94 6.03 -14.68
N GLY A 129 -7.07 6.97 -14.29
CA GLY A 129 -6.30 7.79 -15.23
C GLY A 129 -5.01 7.14 -15.75
N PHE A 130 -4.66 5.93 -15.31
CA PHE A 130 -3.40 5.28 -15.68
C PHE A 130 -3.38 4.83 -17.13
N GLN A 131 -4.37 4.03 -17.57
CA GLN A 131 -4.37 3.44 -18.91
C GLN A 131 -4.31 4.51 -20.01
N ALA A 132 -5.14 5.55 -19.91
CA ALA A 132 -5.15 6.65 -20.87
C ALA A 132 -3.85 7.47 -20.89
N THR A 133 -3.09 7.47 -19.78
CA THR A 133 -1.76 8.08 -19.74
C THR A 133 -0.73 7.17 -20.39
N TYR A 134 -0.72 5.88 -20.02
CA TYR A 134 0.17 4.87 -20.59
C TYR A 134 0.04 4.76 -22.12
N ASP A 135 -1.19 4.74 -22.65
CA ASP A 135 -1.45 4.57 -24.08
C ASP A 135 -0.82 5.66 -24.97
N LYS A 136 -0.58 6.85 -24.41
CA LYS A 136 0.11 7.95 -25.12
C LYS A 136 1.61 7.70 -25.30
N TYR A 137 2.19 6.83 -24.47
CA TYR A 137 3.63 6.57 -24.41
C TYR A 137 4.01 5.12 -24.70
N LYS A 138 3.04 4.20 -24.79
CA LYS A 138 3.27 2.75 -24.95
C LYS A 138 4.14 2.39 -26.16
N ASP A 139 4.13 3.21 -27.21
CA ASP A 139 4.90 2.98 -28.44
C ASP A 139 6.32 3.60 -28.39
N ASN A 140 6.73 4.14 -27.23
CA ASN A 140 8.08 4.63 -27.02
C ASN A 140 9.09 3.45 -27.04
N PRO A 141 10.21 3.55 -27.78
CA PRO A 141 11.19 2.46 -27.90
C PRO A 141 11.86 2.07 -26.57
N ASN A 142 11.84 2.95 -25.57
CA ASN A 142 12.37 2.71 -24.23
C ASN A 142 11.28 2.26 -23.23
N MET A 143 10.04 2.01 -23.68
CA MET A 143 8.98 1.48 -22.84
C MET A 143 9.25 0.02 -22.48
N PRO A 144 9.21 -0.38 -21.19
CA PRO A 144 9.22 -1.79 -20.80
C PRO A 144 7.97 -2.53 -21.29
N ASN A 145 8.05 -3.84 -21.42
CA ASN A 145 6.94 -4.65 -21.94
C ASN A 145 5.77 -4.70 -20.96
N ASN A 146 6.06 -4.63 -19.65
CA ASN A 146 5.07 -4.60 -18.60
C ASN A 146 5.26 -3.33 -17.78
N VAL A 147 4.17 -2.63 -17.48
CA VAL A 147 4.18 -1.41 -16.68
C VAL A 147 3.06 -1.45 -15.64
N SER A 148 3.40 -1.12 -14.41
CA SER A 148 2.48 -1.10 -13.27
C SER A 148 2.49 0.28 -12.59
N GLU A 149 1.33 0.68 -12.07
CA GLU A 149 1.18 1.88 -11.25
C GLU A 149 0.92 1.51 -9.79
N PHE A 150 1.56 2.25 -8.88
CA PHE A 150 1.33 2.18 -7.45
C PHE A 150 1.04 3.58 -6.93
N LEU A 151 -0.08 3.71 -6.21
CA LEU A 151 -0.52 4.98 -5.64
C LEU A 151 -0.43 4.93 -4.13
N ILE A 152 -0.15 6.06 -3.50
CA ILE A 152 -0.15 6.19 -2.05
C ILE A 152 -0.60 7.61 -1.66
N SER A 153 -1.29 7.74 -0.53
CA SER A 153 -1.66 9.05 0.02
C SER A 153 -1.84 9.01 1.53
N GLY A 154 -1.54 10.12 2.22
CA GLY A 154 -1.90 10.31 3.62
C GLY A 154 -0.90 9.76 4.64
N TYR A 155 0.26 9.28 4.20
CA TYR A 155 1.33 8.81 5.09
C TYR A 155 2.32 9.95 5.37
N PRO A 156 2.71 10.17 6.64
CA PRO A 156 3.51 11.32 7.04
C PRO A 156 4.99 11.21 6.67
N THR A 157 5.52 10.00 6.51
CA THR A 157 6.93 9.74 6.19
C THR A 157 7.09 8.82 4.97
N PRO A 158 8.23 8.87 4.25
CA PRO A 158 8.53 7.93 3.18
C PRO A 158 8.47 6.47 3.63
N ASN A 159 9.00 6.17 4.82
CA ASN A 159 9.06 4.80 5.33
C ASN A 159 7.67 4.27 5.65
N GLU A 160 6.79 5.08 6.26
CA GLU A 160 5.39 4.69 6.48
C GLU A 160 4.63 4.48 5.17
N ALA A 161 4.95 5.23 4.11
CA ALA A 161 4.39 5.01 2.78
C ALA A 161 4.87 3.68 2.16
N VAL A 162 6.13 3.32 2.37
CA VAL A 162 6.69 2.03 1.95
C VAL A 162 6.07 0.87 2.72
N GLU A 163 5.96 0.98 4.05
CA GLU A 163 5.28 -0.01 4.90
C GLU A 163 3.83 -0.22 4.45
N ALA A 164 3.13 0.86 4.13
CA ALA A 164 1.77 0.77 3.61
C ALA A 164 1.66 0.05 2.26
N TRP A 165 2.65 0.19 1.37
CA TRP A 165 2.69 -0.62 0.16
C TRP A 165 2.96 -2.10 0.45
N LEU A 166 3.72 -2.43 1.49
CA LEU A 166 3.96 -3.82 1.90
C LEU A 166 2.72 -4.52 2.46
N ASP A 167 1.72 -3.78 2.97
CA ASP A 167 0.53 -4.33 3.64
C ASP A 167 -0.47 -5.03 2.71
N THR A 168 -0.38 -4.85 1.39
CA THR A 168 -1.32 -5.46 0.44
C THR A 168 -0.59 -6.22 -0.66
N LEU A 169 -1.14 -7.37 -1.07
CA LEU A 169 -0.47 -8.26 -2.04
C LEU A 169 -0.16 -7.59 -3.39
N GLY A 170 -1.04 -6.70 -3.86
CA GLY A 170 -0.84 -5.96 -5.10
C GLY A 170 0.31 -4.96 -4.98
N HIS A 171 0.26 -4.09 -3.96
CA HIS A 171 1.26 -3.04 -3.80
C HIS A 171 2.62 -3.56 -3.33
N LYS A 172 2.65 -4.66 -2.57
CA LYS A 172 3.89 -5.27 -2.06
C LYS A 172 4.86 -5.62 -3.19
N LYS A 173 4.34 -5.91 -4.39
CA LYS A 173 5.18 -6.16 -5.57
C LYS A 173 6.08 -4.99 -5.96
N LEU A 174 5.75 -3.74 -5.62
CA LEU A 174 6.66 -2.61 -5.79
C LEU A 174 7.97 -2.82 -5.02
N ILE A 175 7.91 -3.42 -3.83
CA ILE A 175 9.06 -3.59 -2.93
C ILE A 175 9.69 -4.97 -3.08
N THR A 176 8.90 -6.03 -3.26
CA THR A 176 9.42 -7.41 -3.29
C THR A 176 9.40 -8.05 -4.67
N GLY A 177 8.84 -7.38 -5.68
CA GLY A 177 8.81 -7.86 -7.06
C GLY A 177 10.17 -7.68 -7.72
N GLY A 178 10.94 -8.76 -7.78
CA GLY A 178 12.27 -8.80 -8.41
C GLY A 178 12.23 -8.71 -9.93
N GLU A 179 11.07 -8.93 -10.54
CA GLU A 179 10.86 -8.71 -11.97
C GLU A 179 11.02 -7.23 -12.34
N TYR A 180 10.57 -6.30 -11.50
CA TYR A 180 10.71 -4.87 -11.77
C TYR A 180 12.18 -4.44 -11.65
N VAL A 181 12.74 -3.99 -12.77
CA VAL A 181 14.11 -3.46 -12.84
C VAL A 181 14.14 -1.98 -13.21
N TRP A 182 13.06 -1.49 -13.83
CA TRP A 182 12.89 -0.08 -14.18
C TRP A 182 11.80 0.56 -13.34
N GLY A 183 11.96 1.82 -12.98
CA GLY A 183 10.88 2.57 -12.39
C GLY A 183 11.18 4.04 -12.14
N CYS A 184 10.16 4.77 -11.71
CA CYS A 184 10.27 6.14 -11.25
C CYS A 184 9.23 6.42 -10.19
N VAL A 185 9.61 7.19 -9.17
CA VAL A 185 8.76 7.54 -8.04
C VAL A 185 8.72 9.05 -7.90
N TYR A 186 7.51 9.61 -7.81
CA TYR A 186 7.28 11.01 -7.49
C TYR A 186 6.35 11.14 -6.30
N ALA A 187 6.58 12.16 -5.49
CA ALA A 187 5.70 12.50 -4.37
C ALA A 187 5.64 14.01 -4.16
N GLN A 188 4.44 14.50 -3.86
CA GLN A 188 4.16 15.89 -3.53
C GLN A 188 2.77 16.03 -2.88
N ASP A 189 2.61 16.98 -1.96
CA ASP A 189 1.35 17.30 -1.27
C ASP A 189 0.68 16.09 -0.60
N GLY A 190 1.48 15.17 -0.06
CA GLY A 190 0.99 13.95 0.61
C GLY A 190 0.49 12.86 -0.35
N PHE A 191 0.69 13.01 -1.66
CA PHE A 191 0.46 11.99 -2.68
C PHE A 191 1.79 11.42 -3.18
N GLY A 192 1.82 10.13 -3.48
CA GLY A 192 2.93 9.46 -4.14
C GLY A 192 2.46 8.56 -5.29
N VAL A 193 3.26 8.51 -6.35
CA VAL A 193 3.09 7.65 -7.51
C VAL A 193 4.40 6.94 -7.81
N ALA A 194 4.37 5.61 -7.89
CA ALA A 194 5.44 4.83 -8.48
C ALA A 194 4.96 4.20 -9.78
N ILE A 195 5.74 4.34 -10.84
CA ILE A 195 5.56 3.62 -12.11
C ILE A 195 6.75 2.69 -12.26
N THR A 196 6.53 1.39 -12.40
CA THR A 196 7.60 0.40 -12.58
C THR A 196 7.37 -0.47 -13.79
N GLY A 197 8.42 -1.08 -14.31
CA GLY A 197 8.32 -2.00 -15.43
C GLY A 197 9.53 -2.90 -15.62
N TYR A 198 9.36 -3.87 -16.53
CA TYR A 198 10.36 -4.87 -16.89
C TYR A 198 10.20 -5.37 -18.33
#